data_AF-G4YTP0-F1
#
_entry.id   AF-G4YTP0-F1
#
_cell.length_a   1.000
_cell.length_b   1.000
_cell.length_c   1.000
_cell.angle_alpha   90.00
_cell.angle_beta   90.00
_cell.angle_gamma   90.00
#
_symmetry.space_group_name_H-M   'P 1'
#
loop_
_entity.id
_entity.type
_entity.pdbx_description
1 polymer ?
#
loop_
_entity_poly.entity_id
_entity_poly.type
_entity_poly.pdbx_seq_one_letter_code
_entity_poly.pdbx_strand_id
1 'polypeptide(L)'
;LGTGTPTSPFRIGLTCFTLLDQYVNIQRDPRCTTLFHVDSTHSIVKMKYPVFVFGISDSCGKFFPIVYFCTSQRTGTDIEWCCAFLKRVLWETFVVQFSPQFIMTDADNAQFN
;
A
#
# COMPACT_ATOMS: atom_id res chain seq x y z
N LEU A 1 -3.48 19.81 0.75
CA LEU A 1 -3.59 18.74 1.76
C LEU A 1 -4.76 19.08 2.67
N GLY A 2 -5.56 18.10 3.11
CA GLY A 2 -6.66 18.33 4.06
C GLY A 2 -6.15 18.72 5.46
N THR A 3 -7.05 19.13 6.35
CA THR A 3 -6.71 19.51 7.75
C THR A 3 -6.59 18.32 8.69
N GLY A 4 -6.93 17.11 8.21
CA GLY A 4 -6.89 15.87 8.99
C GLY A 4 -8.21 15.55 9.72
N THR A 5 -9.20 16.44 9.64
CA THR A 5 -10.55 16.17 10.17
C THR A 5 -11.29 15.16 9.28
N PRO A 6 -12.33 14.48 9.78
CA PRO A 6 -13.15 13.59 8.94
C PRO A 6 -13.76 14.30 7.71
N THR A 7 -14.07 15.59 7.84
CA THR A 7 -14.61 16.43 6.76
C THR A 7 -13.56 16.98 5.80
N SER A 8 -12.27 16.90 6.16
CA SER A 8 -11.15 17.36 5.34
C SER A 8 -9.92 16.45 5.57
N PRO A 9 -9.99 15.18 5.15
CA PRO A 9 -8.92 14.22 5.39
C PRO A 9 -7.69 14.55 4.55
N PHE A 10 -6.50 14.28 5.07
CA PHE A 10 -5.26 14.28 4.28
C PHE A 10 -4.80 12.86 4.00
N ARG A 11 -4.14 12.70 2.85
CA ARG A 11 -3.55 11.45 2.38
C ARG A 11 -2.25 11.76 1.66
N ILE A 12 -1.21 11.05 2.01
CA ILE A 12 0.14 11.23 1.49
C ILE A 12 0.67 9.85 1.12
N GLY A 13 1.18 9.69 -0.10
CA GLY A 13 1.89 8.48 -0.55
C GLY A 13 3.36 8.80 -0.80
N LEU A 14 4.24 7.93 -0.33
CA LEU A 14 5.69 8.03 -0.48
C LEU A 14 6.23 6.73 -1.08
N THR A 15 6.89 6.86 -2.22
CA THR A 15 7.58 5.77 -2.92
C THR A 15 8.79 6.34 -3.65
N CYS A 16 9.59 5.48 -4.27
CA CYS A 16 10.67 5.89 -5.16
C CYS A 16 10.73 4.97 -6.39
N PHE A 17 11.40 5.44 -7.44
CA PHE A 17 11.56 4.68 -8.68
C PHE A 17 12.09 3.27 -8.45
N THR A 18 13.07 3.10 -7.55
CA THR A 18 13.67 1.78 -7.27
C THR A 18 12.66 0.78 -6.73
N LEU A 19 11.79 1.17 -5.79
CA LEU A 19 10.77 0.27 -5.23
C LEU A 19 9.72 -0.12 -6.29
N LEU A 20 9.30 0.84 -7.11
CA LEU A 20 8.31 0.61 -8.15
C LEU A 20 8.88 -0.25 -9.29
N ASP A 21 10.12 0.01 -9.71
CA ASP A 21 10.81 -0.75 -10.75
C ASP A 21 11.02 -2.21 -10.32
N GLN A 22 11.41 -2.44 -9.06
CA GLN A 22 11.51 -3.78 -8.50
C GLN A 22 10.16 -4.52 -8.55
N TYR A 23 9.07 -3.87 -8.12
CA TYR A 23 7.74 -4.44 -8.23
C TYR A 23 7.40 -4.81 -9.68
N VAL A 24 7.59 -3.90 -10.63
CA VAL A 24 7.30 -4.11 -12.06
C VAL A 24 8.10 -5.27 -12.64
N ASN A 25 9.40 -5.35 -12.34
CA ASN A 25 10.25 -6.42 -12.84
C ASN A 25 9.79 -7.79 -12.30
N ILE A 26 9.39 -7.86 -11.03
CA ILE A 26 8.86 -9.10 -10.44
C ILE A 26 7.52 -9.49 -11.06
N GLN A 27 6.60 -8.54 -11.27
CA GLN A 27 5.30 -8.84 -11.89
C GLN A 27 5.42 -9.28 -13.36
N ARG A 28 6.50 -8.92 -14.06
CA ARG A 28 6.75 -9.33 -15.45
C ARG A 28 7.40 -10.71 -15.57
N ASP A 29 7.99 -11.25 -14.50
CA ASP A 29 8.59 -12.58 -14.52
C ASP A 29 7.52 -13.65 -14.23
N PRO A 30 7.12 -14.46 -15.23
CA PRO A 30 6.07 -15.48 -15.06
C PRO A 30 6.48 -16.60 -14.08
N ARG A 31 7.75 -16.68 -13.71
CA ARG A 31 8.25 -17.67 -12.72
C ARG A 31 8.06 -17.18 -11.29
N CYS A 32 7.81 -15.89 -11.09
CA CYS A 32 7.61 -15.30 -9.78
C CYS A 32 6.12 -15.28 -9.42
N THR A 33 5.80 -15.80 -8.24
CA THR A 33 4.50 -15.59 -7.60
C THR A 33 4.72 -14.72 -6.37
N THR A 34 3.87 -13.70 -6.20
CA THR A 34 3.96 -12.77 -5.06
C THR A 34 2.61 -12.60 -4.40
N LEU A 35 2.65 -12.37 -3.10
CA LEU A 35 1.49 -11.95 -2.31
C LEU A 35 1.57 -10.44 -2.12
N PHE A 36 0.54 -9.71 -2.53
CA PHE A 36 0.45 -8.27 -2.29
C PHE A 36 -0.13 -8.01 -0.90
N HIS A 37 0.55 -7.19 -0.11
CA HIS A 37 0.20 -6.87 1.27
C HIS A 37 -0.36 -5.47 1.36
N VAL A 38 -1.44 -5.33 2.13
CA VAL A 38 -1.97 -4.05 2.61
C VAL A 38 -1.95 -4.10 4.12
N ASP A 39 -0.86 -3.59 4.68
CA ASP A 39 -0.61 -3.64 6.12
C ASP A 39 -0.84 -2.24 6.72
N SER A 40 -1.58 -2.19 7.82
CA SER A 40 -1.78 -0.99 8.60
C SER A 40 -0.93 -1.04 9.87
N THR A 41 0.00 -0.11 10.00
CA THR A 41 0.84 0.00 11.20
C THR A 41 0.34 1.13 12.08
N HIS A 42 -0.24 0.79 13.23
CA HIS A 42 -0.59 1.78 14.26
C HIS A 42 0.63 2.04 15.15
N SER A 43 0.84 3.32 15.49
CA SER A 43 1.79 3.78 16.52
C SER A 43 3.19 4.24 16.10
N ILE A 44 3.43 4.63 14.84
CA ILE A 44 4.76 5.14 14.44
C ILE A 44 4.94 6.66 14.68
N VAL A 45 3.86 7.44 14.75
CA VAL A 45 3.94 8.92 14.87
C VAL A 45 3.39 9.45 16.20
N LYS A 46 4.03 10.49 16.76
CA LYS A 46 3.56 11.22 17.96
C LYS A 46 2.09 11.67 17.87
N MET A 47 1.59 11.92 16.65
CA MET A 47 0.20 12.33 16.37
C MET A 47 -0.78 11.16 16.10
N LYS A 48 -0.34 9.90 16.19
CA LYS A 48 -1.15 8.68 16.00
C LYS A 48 -1.88 8.54 14.64
N TYR A 49 -1.41 9.18 13.58
CA TYR A 49 -1.99 8.98 12.25
C TYR A 49 -1.78 7.56 11.74
N PRO A 50 -2.80 6.94 11.10
CA PRO A 50 -2.65 5.66 10.42
C PRO A 50 -1.57 5.73 9.33
N VAL A 51 -0.66 4.77 9.40
CA VAL A 51 0.33 4.51 8.35
C VAL A 51 -0.02 3.19 7.69
N PHE A 52 -0.08 3.18 6.36
CA PHE A 52 -0.20 1.95 5.59
C PHE A 52 1.10 1.67 4.87
N VAL A 53 1.44 0.39 4.75
CA VAL A 53 2.53 -0.07 3.90
C VAL A 53 1.92 -1.02 2.89
N PHE A 54 2.07 -0.69 1.61
CA PHE A 54 1.82 -1.67 0.57
C PHE A 54 3.16 -2.30 0.20
N GLY A 55 3.18 -3.61 0.12
CA GLY A 55 4.37 -4.38 -0.20
C GLY A 55 4.02 -5.67 -0.91
N ILE A 56 5.05 -6.42 -1.29
CA ILE A 56 4.93 -7.77 -1.79
C ILE A 56 5.80 -8.71 -0.97
N SER A 57 5.35 -9.94 -0.78
CA SER A 57 6.21 -11.01 -0.29
C SER A 57 6.48 -12.04 -1.39
N ASP A 58 7.70 -12.56 -1.40
CA ASP A 58 8.08 -13.69 -2.25
C ASP A 58 7.58 -15.04 -1.68
N SER A 59 7.80 -16.12 -2.43
CA SER A 59 7.42 -17.49 -2.00
C SER A 59 8.16 -17.97 -0.75
N CYS A 60 9.24 -17.31 -0.36
CA CYS A 60 10.00 -17.59 0.86
C CYS A 60 9.50 -16.76 2.06
N GLY A 61 8.45 -15.95 1.87
CA GLY A 61 7.86 -15.10 2.91
C GLY A 61 8.65 -13.83 3.20
N LYS A 62 9.62 -13.45 2.35
CA LYS A 62 10.36 -12.20 2.53
C LYS A 62 9.55 -11.04 1.99
N PHE A 63 9.30 -10.05 2.85
CA PHE A 63 8.54 -8.84 2.54
C PHE A 63 9.40 -7.73 1.94
N PHE A 64 8.85 -7.05 0.93
CA PHE A 64 9.46 -5.91 0.25
C PHE A 64 8.44 -4.76 0.14
N PRO A 65 8.68 -3.59 0.76
CA PRO A 65 7.78 -2.45 0.66
C PRO A 65 7.81 -1.85 -0.75
N ILE A 66 6.67 -1.34 -1.20
CA ILE A 66 6.52 -0.67 -2.50
C ILE A 66 6.17 0.81 -2.29
N VAL A 67 5.29 1.09 -1.34
CA VAL A 67 4.83 2.45 -1.04
C VAL A 67 4.36 2.53 0.41
N TYR A 68 4.68 3.66 1.03
CA TYR A 68 4.22 4.02 2.36
C TYR A 68 3.16 5.11 2.25
N PHE A 69 2.09 5.00 3.04
CA PHE A 69 1.05 6.00 3.10
C PHE A 69 0.90 6.54 4.50
N CYS A 70 0.67 7.85 4.61
CA CYS A 70 0.23 8.49 5.83
C CYS A 70 -1.12 9.14 5.56
N THR A 71 -2.12 8.75 6.35
CA THR A 71 -3.51 9.20 6.19
C THR A 71 -4.00 9.75 7.52
N SER A 72 -4.92 10.70 7.48
CA SER A 72 -5.53 11.20 8.72
C SER A 72 -6.61 10.27 9.28
N GLN A 73 -7.11 9.35 8.46
CA GLN A 73 -8.25 8.49 8.75
C GLN A 73 -7.98 7.06 8.25
N ARG A 74 -8.66 6.06 8.82
CA ARG A 74 -8.57 4.65 8.43
C ARG A 74 -9.93 4.14 7.93
N THR A 75 -10.47 4.79 6.91
CA THR A 75 -11.74 4.41 6.29
C THR A 75 -11.52 3.70 4.97
N GLY A 76 -12.57 3.06 4.44
CA GLY A 76 -12.52 2.46 3.10
C GLY A 76 -12.13 3.46 2.01
N THR A 77 -12.56 4.72 2.12
CA THR A 77 -12.18 5.80 1.19
C THR A 77 -10.68 6.10 1.21
N ASP A 78 -10.03 5.95 2.37
CA ASP A 78 -8.58 6.17 2.48
C ASP A 78 -7.80 5.04 1.81
N ILE A 79 -8.24 3.79 2.00
CA ILE A 79 -7.64 2.61 1.36
C ILE A 79 -7.86 2.67 -0.16
N GLU A 80 -9.06 3.03 -0.62
CA GLU A 80 -9.35 3.22 -2.05
C GLU A 80 -8.42 4.27 -2.66
N TRP A 81 -8.20 5.38 -1.97
CA TRP A 81 -7.27 6.41 -2.43
C TRP A 81 -5.83 5.90 -2.50
N CYS A 82 -5.37 5.12 -1.52
CA CYS A 82 -4.03 4.48 -1.56
C CYS A 82 -3.87 3.55 -2.77
N CYS A 83 -4.90 2.73 -3.05
CA CYS A 83 -4.94 1.88 -4.24
C CYS A 83 -4.94 2.70 -5.55
N ALA A 84 -5.73 3.78 -5.62
CA ALA A 84 -5.78 4.65 -6.78
C ALA A 84 -4.45 5.39 -7.01
N PHE A 85 -3.77 5.81 -5.93
CA PHE A 85 -2.44 6.39 -5.99
C PHE A 85 -1.43 5.41 -6.62
N LEU A 86 -1.36 4.18 -6.12
CA LEU A 86 -0.41 3.18 -6.64
C LEU A 86 -0.72 2.82 -8.10
N LYS A 87 -2.00 2.60 -8.44
CA LYS A 87 -2.46 2.38 -9.82
C LYS A 87 -1.99 3.48 -10.76
N ARG A 88 -2.21 4.74 -10.38
CA ARG A 88 -1.85 5.92 -11.17
C ARG A 88 -0.34 6.02 -11.37
N VAL A 89 0.43 5.89 -10.30
CA VAL A 89 1.90 6.01 -10.36
C VAL A 89 2.52 4.91 -11.23
N LEU A 90 2.06 3.66 -11.11
CA LEU A 90 2.53 2.56 -11.95
C LEU A 90 2.19 2.75 -13.42
N TRP A 91 0.97 3.23 -13.71
CA TRP A 91 0.54 3.52 -15.07
C TRP A 91 1.33 4.67 -15.69
N GLU A 92 1.40 5.81 -15.00
CA GLU A 92 2.08 7.02 -15.50
C GLU A 92 3.59 6.80 -15.67
N THR A 93 4.21 5.97 -14.84
CA THR A 93 5.67 5.78 -14.85
C THR A 93 6.13 4.60 -15.72
N PHE A 94 5.39 3.49 -15.72
CA PHE A 94 5.84 2.23 -16.36
C PHE A 94 4.87 1.69 -17.41
N VAL A 95 3.70 2.31 -17.57
CA VAL A 95 2.60 1.81 -18.43
C VAL A 95 2.20 0.38 -18.04
N VAL A 96 2.21 0.11 -16.73
CA VAL A 96 1.83 -1.19 -16.16
C VAL A 96 0.52 -1.04 -15.42
N GLN A 97 -0.42 -1.92 -15.74
CA GLN A 97 -1.67 -2.02 -14.97
C GLN A 97 -1.39 -2.72 -13.63
N PHE A 98 -1.76 -2.06 -12.53
CA PHE A 98 -1.73 -2.69 -11.22
C PHE A 98 -2.84 -3.74 -11.09
N SER A 99 -2.45 -5.02 -11.05
CA SER A 99 -3.35 -6.17 -11.00
C SER A 99 -2.71 -7.34 -10.24
N PRO A 100 -2.51 -7.21 -8.91
CA PRO A 100 -1.93 -8.29 -8.11
C PRO A 100 -2.83 -9.54 -8.15
N GLN A 101 -2.21 -10.72 -8.24
CA GLN A 101 -2.93 -11.99 -8.30
C GLN A 101 -3.48 -12.43 -6.94
N PHE A 102 -2.71 -12.19 -5.87
CA PHE A 102 -3.07 -12.52 -4.50
C PHE A 102 -2.92 -11.29 -3.62
N ILE A 103 -3.87 -11.07 -2.72
CA ILE A 103 -3.89 -9.95 -1.79
C ILE A 103 -4.07 -10.48 -0.37
N MET A 104 -3.28 -9.95 0.57
CA MET A 104 -3.42 -10.12 2.01
C MET A 104 -3.61 -8.75 2.65
N THR A 105 -4.57 -8.67 3.57
CA THR A 105 -4.86 -7.46 4.34
C THR A 105 -4.91 -7.82 5.82
N ASP A 106 -4.70 -6.83 6.69
CA ASP A 106 -4.90 -7.03 8.13
C ASP A 106 -6.29 -7.58 8.45
N ALA A 107 -6.34 -8.47 9.45
CA ALA A 107 -7.57 -9.05 9.96
C ALA A 107 -8.17 -8.13 11.04
N ASP A 108 -8.61 -6.94 10.64
CA ASP A 108 -9.10 -5.88 11.55
C ASP A 108 -10.31 -6.30 12.42
N ASN A 109 -11.02 -7.38 12.06
CA ASN A 109 -12.22 -7.90 12.77
C ASN A 109 -12.11 -9.37 13.22
N ALA A 110 -10.94 -10.01 13.14
CA ALA A 110 -10.78 -11.43 13.55
C ALA A 110 -10.41 -11.59 15.04
N GLN A 111 -10.12 -10.50 15.74
CA GLN A 111 -9.74 -10.50 17.16
C GLN A 111 -10.97 -10.21 18.04
N PHE A 112 -11.91 -11.15 18.11
CA PHE A 112 -12.85 -11.22 19.23
C PHE A 112 -12.35 -12.33 20.15
N ASN A 113 -11.80 -11.96 21.30
CA ASN A 113 -11.48 -12.88 22.39
C ASN A 113 -12.18 -12.39 23.66
#